data_AF-A0A527G474-F1
#
_entry.id   AF-A0A527G474-F1
#
_cell.length_a   1.000
_cell.length_b   1.000
_cell.length_c   1.000
_cell.angle_alpha   90.00
_cell.angle_beta   90.00
_cell.angle_gamma   90.00
#
_symmetry.space_group_name_H-M   'P 1'
#
loop_
_entity.id
_entity.type
_entity.pdbx_description
1 polymer ?
#
loop_
_entity_poly.entity_id
_entity_poly.type
_entity_poly.pdbx_seq_one_letter_code
_entity_poly.pdbx_strand_id
1 'polypeptide(L)'
;TEFLGYETEAAEGIIQALVRDGKAVDSAGKGDAVAIVVSQTPFYAESGGQMGDTGIISGEGFSIEVSDTQKKADGLFVHVGKVASGTVKTGAAVELKVDHARRSRLRANHSATHLIHEALRE
;
A
#
# COMPACT_ATOMS: atom_id res chain seq x y z
N THR A 1 7.46 -9.37 -3.69
CA THR A 1 6.01 -9.12 -3.75
C THR A 1 5.59 -9.11 -5.19
N GLU A 2 4.58 -9.89 -5.54
CA GLU A 2 3.94 -9.85 -6.86
C GLU A 2 3.02 -8.62 -6.98
N PHE A 3 3.04 -7.94 -8.11
CA PHE A 3 2.26 -6.71 -8.31
C PHE A 3 1.07 -6.95 -9.24
N LEU A 4 -0.14 -6.66 -8.75
CA LEU A 4 -1.42 -6.97 -9.42
C LEU A 4 -2.22 -5.71 -9.82
N GLY A 5 -1.69 -4.51 -9.55
CA GLY A 5 -2.43 -3.25 -9.71
C GLY A 5 -2.70 -2.80 -11.15
N TYR A 6 -2.24 -3.56 -12.14
CA TYR A 6 -2.63 -3.38 -13.55
C TYR A 6 -4.00 -4.00 -13.86
N GLU A 7 -4.38 -5.04 -13.13
CA GLU A 7 -5.56 -5.86 -13.43
C GLU A 7 -6.69 -5.63 -12.43
N THR A 8 -6.34 -5.39 -11.15
CA THR A 8 -7.32 -5.31 -10.07
C THR A 8 -6.93 -4.26 -9.02
N GLU A 9 -7.95 -3.78 -8.30
CA GLU A 9 -7.81 -2.89 -7.15
C GLU A 9 -8.04 -3.62 -5.81
N ALA A 10 -8.32 -4.93 -5.87
CA ALA A 10 -8.43 -5.81 -4.73
C ALA A 10 -7.67 -7.12 -4.96
N ALA A 11 -7.00 -7.65 -3.95
CA ALA A 11 -6.35 -8.95 -4.00
C ALA A 11 -6.25 -9.60 -2.63
N GLU A 12 -6.20 -10.91 -2.58
CA GLU A 12 -5.83 -11.65 -1.37
C GLU A 12 -4.30 -11.75 -1.24
N GLY A 13 -3.77 -12.06 -0.07
CA GLY A 13 -2.33 -12.22 0.13
C GLY A 13 -1.98 -12.71 1.53
N ILE A 14 -0.69 -12.83 1.80
CA ILE A 14 -0.15 -13.25 3.11
C ILE A 14 0.82 -12.20 3.60
N ILE A 15 0.70 -11.79 4.87
CA ILE A 15 1.65 -10.91 5.53
C ILE A 15 2.98 -11.65 5.71
N GLN A 16 4.02 -11.18 5.02
CA GLN A 16 5.36 -11.74 5.08
C GLN A 16 6.20 -11.12 6.21
N ALA A 17 6.01 -9.82 6.47
CA ALA A 17 6.72 -9.11 7.51
C ALA A 17 5.91 -7.95 8.07
N LEU A 18 6.10 -7.67 9.35
CA LEU A 18 5.63 -6.48 10.04
C LEU A 18 6.83 -5.76 10.66
N VAL A 19 6.84 -4.44 10.53
CA VAL A 19 7.87 -3.59 11.13
C VAL A 19 7.17 -2.49 11.93
N ARG A 20 7.58 -2.31 13.18
CA ARG A 20 7.15 -1.22 14.07
C ARG A 20 8.39 -0.54 14.62
N ASP A 21 8.45 0.79 14.57
CA ASP A 21 9.59 1.60 15.05
C ASP A 21 10.94 1.15 14.47
N GLY A 22 10.96 0.76 13.19
CA GLY A 22 12.15 0.29 12.51
C GLY A 22 12.61 -1.12 12.89
N LYS A 23 11.86 -1.85 13.72
CA LYS A 23 12.15 -3.23 14.14
C LYS A 23 11.12 -4.20 13.61
N ALA A 24 11.59 -5.35 13.12
CA ALA A 24 10.72 -6.46 12.77
C ALA A 24 9.99 -6.98 14.02
N VAL A 25 8.70 -7.23 13.89
CA VAL A 25 7.83 -7.74 14.96
C VAL A 25 6.94 -8.86 14.41
N ASP A 26 6.55 -9.80 15.26
CA ASP A 26 5.65 -10.88 14.84
C ASP A 26 4.17 -10.49 14.91
N SER A 27 3.86 -9.40 15.65
CA SER A 27 2.50 -8.91 15.79
C SER A 27 2.45 -7.41 16.12
N ALA A 28 1.32 -6.78 15.79
CA ALA A 28 1.02 -5.39 16.14
C ALA A 28 -0.48 -5.24 16.46
N GLY A 29 -0.80 -4.37 17.41
CA GLY A 29 -2.16 -4.18 17.91
C GLY A 29 -2.80 -2.89 17.44
N LYS A 30 -4.11 -2.76 17.66
CA LYS A 30 -4.86 -1.51 17.42
C LYS A 30 -4.10 -0.29 17.94
N GLY A 31 -3.93 0.71 17.09
CA GLY A 31 -3.23 1.95 17.41
C GLY A 31 -1.77 1.98 16.95
N ASP A 32 -1.16 0.82 16.70
CA ASP A 32 0.23 0.75 16.28
C ASP A 32 0.41 1.24 14.84
N ALA A 33 1.40 2.09 14.63
CA ALA A 33 1.90 2.43 13.31
C ALA A 33 2.83 1.32 12.83
N VAL A 34 2.61 0.84 11.61
CA VAL A 34 3.28 -0.34 11.07
C VAL A 34 3.65 -0.17 9.61
N ALA A 35 4.74 -0.79 9.22
CA ALA A 35 5.08 -1.06 7.83
C ALA A 35 4.88 -2.56 7.56
N ILE A 36 4.13 -2.89 6.51
CA ILE A 36 3.73 -4.26 6.18
C ILE A 36 4.25 -4.64 4.79
N VAL A 37 4.83 -5.84 4.71
CA VAL A 37 5.15 -6.51 3.46
C VAL A 37 4.20 -7.69 3.27
N VAL A 38 3.63 -7.79 2.08
CA VAL A 38 2.72 -8.89 1.69
C VAL A 38 3.29 -9.65 0.50
N SER A 39 2.80 -10.88 0.29
CA SER A 39 3.18 -11.75 -0.82
C SER A 39 2.84 -11.12 -2.18
N GLN A 40 1.67 -10.50 -2.30
CA GLN A 40 1.19 -9.81 -3.50
C GLN A 40 0.38 -8.56 -3.14
N THR A 41 0.35 -7.57 -4.02
CA THR A 41 -0.38 -6.33 -3.78
C THR A 41 -0.94 -5.69 -5.05
N PRO A 42 -2.18 -5.14 -5.01
CA PRO A 42 -2.70 -4.27 -6.05
C PRO A 42 -2.28 -2.80 -5.88
N PHE A 43 -1.60 -2.40 -4.81
CA PHE A 43 -1.28 -1.00 -4.48
C PHE A 43 -0.07 -0.50 -5.29
N TYR A 44 -0.20 0.63 -6.00
CA TYR A 44 0.96 1.28 -6.62
C TYR A 44 1.78 1.91 -5.53
N ALA A 45 3.08 1.62 -5.57
CA ALA A 45 4.03 2.33 -4.77
C ALA A 45 4.30 3.73 -5.36
N GLU A 46 4.71 4.64 -4.48
CA GLU A 46 5.25 5.95 -4.84
C GLU A 46 6.25 5.86 -6.01
N SER A 47 6.11 6.79 -6.95
CA SER A 47 7.06 7.02 -8.04
C SER A 47 7.10 8.52 -8.35
N GLY A 48 8.30 9.06 -8.60
CA GLY A 48 8.47 10.45 -9.05
C GLY A 48 8.02 11.54 -8.06
N GLY A 49 8.04 11.27 -6.75
CA GLY A 49 7.66 12.22 -5.69
C GLY A 49 6.15 12.29 -5.39
N GLN A 50 5.36 11.31 -5.85
CA GLN A 50 3.94 11.19 -5.55
C GLN A 50 3.70 10.10 -4.51
N MET A 51 2.90 10.38 -3.47
CA MET A 51 2.45 9.36 -2.51
C MET A 51 1.83 8.16 -3.24
N GLY A 52 2.15 6.96 -2.76
CA GLY A 52 1.57 5.73 -3.27
C GLY A 52 0.09 5.59 -2.91
N ASP A 53 -0.47 4.46 -3.33
CA ASP A 53 -1.87 4.17 -3.04
C ASP A 53 -2.13 3.96 -1.54
N THR A 54 -3.38 4.25 -1.20
CA THR A 54 -3.93 4.04 0.13
C THR A 54 -5.15 3.15 0.05
N GLY A 55 -5.58 2.67 1.21
CA GLY A 55 -6.69 1.74 1.27
C GLY A 55 -6.67 0.95 2.57
N ILE A 56 -7.19 -0.26 2.51
CA ILE A 56 -7.36 -1.13 3.67
C ILE A 56 -6.69 -2.46 3.40
N ILE A 57 -5.98 -2.96 4.41
CA ILE A 57 -5.58 -4.37 4.49
C ILE A 57 -6.35 -4.96 5.67
N SER A 58 -7.14 -6.00 5.43
CA SER A 58 -7.97 -6.65 6.45
C SER A 58 -7.75 -8.15 6.45
N GLY A 59 -7.79 -8.75 7.64
CA GLY A 59 -7.80 -10.19 7.81
C GLY A 59 -8.82 -10.58 8.87
N GLU A 60 -8.77 -11.82 9.32
CA GLU A 60 -9.71 -12.31 10.32
C GLU A 60 -9.57 -11.54 11.65
N GLY A 61 -10.55 -10.68 11.94
CA GLY A 61 -10.61 -9.93 13.20
C GLY A 61 -9.66 -8.74 13.31
N PHE A 62 -9.00 -8.30 12.24
CA PHE A 62 -8.16 -7.10 12.24
C PHE A 62 -8.27 -6.29 10.95
N SER A 63 -7.96 -5.01 11.04
CA SER A 63 -7.86 -4.12 9.88
C SER A 63 -6.75 -3.09 10.05
N ILE A 64 -6.16 -2.72 8.93
CA ILE A 64 -5.06 -1.76 8.82
C ILE A 64 -5.47 -0.72 7.79
N GLU A 65 -5.40 0.54 8.17
CA GLU A 65 -5.52 1.68 7.27
C GLU A 65 -4.15 1.99 6.69
N VAL A 66 -3.99 1.75 5.39
CA VAL A 66 -2.77 2.05 4.65
C VAL A 66 -2.80 3.51 4.24
N SER A 67 -1.83 4.30 4.71
CA SER A 67 -1.70 5.72 4.41
C SER A 67 -0.74 6.03 3.26
N ASP A 68 0.14 5.09 2.93
CA ASP A 68 1.11 5.21 1.84
C ASP A 68 1.64 3.83 1.43
N THR A 69 2.06 3.69 0.18
CA THR A 69 2.72 2.48 -0.34
C THR A 69 4.03 2.90 -1.00
N GLN A 70 5.15 2.27 -0.62
CA GLN A 70 6.49 2.63 -1.07
C GLN A 70 7.18 1.45 -1.75
N LYS A 71 8.05 1.74 -2.73
CA LYS A 71 8.92 0.75 -3.37
C LYS A 71 10.35 0.97 -2.88
N LYS A 72 10.95 -0.04 -2.25
CA LYS A 72 12.37 0.00 -1.84
C LYS A 72 13.27 -0.55 -2.96
N ALA A 73 14.59 -0.38 -2.81
CA ALA A 73 15.61 -0.59 -3.85
C ALA A 73 15.56 -1.97 -4.54
N ASP A 74 14.98 -2.99 -3.91
CA ASP A 74 14.87 -4.36 -4.45
C ASP A 74 13.49 -4.68 -5.06
N GLY A 75 12.68 -3.66 -5.36
CA GLY A 75 11.32 -3.85 -5.84
C GLY A 75 10.33 -4.32 -4.78
N LEU A 76 10.72 -4.25 -3.50
CA LEU A 76 9.88 -4.58 -2.37
C LEU A 76 8.83 -3.50 -2.14
N PHE A 77 7.55 -3.91 -2.11
CA PHE A 77 6.43 -3.04 -1.79
C PHE A 77 6.19 -3.03 -0.28
N VAL A 78 6.21 -1.84 0.30
CA VAL A 78 6.03 -1.59 1.73
C VAL A 78 4.78 -0.74 1.91
N HIS A 79 3.81 -1.28 2.64
CA HIS A 79 2.56 -0.59 2.96
C HIS A 79 2.72 0.05 4.33
N VAL A 80 2.69 1.38 4.40
CA VAL A 80 2.80 2.13 5.64
C VAL A 80 1.40 2.49 6.10
N GLY A 81 1.08 2.17 7.34
CA GLY A 81 -0.26 2.36 7.86
C GLY A 81 -0.37 2.23 9.37
N LYS A 82 -1.62 2.17 9.84
CA LYS A 82 -1.95 2.03 11.25
C LYS A 82 -2.97 0.90 11.44
N VAL A 83 -2.78 0.08 12.47
CA VAL A 83 -3.76 -0.94 12.83
C VAL A 83 -5.01 -0.24 13.39
N ALA A 84 -6.11 -0.29 12.65
CA ALA A 84 -7.37 0.34 13.02
C ALA A 84 -8.15 -0.53 14.02
N SER A 85 -8.06 -1.85 13.89
CA SER A 85 -8.72 -2.81 14.78
C SER A 85 -7.96 -4.13 14.89
N GLY A 86 -8.19 -4.85 15.99
CA GLY A 86 -7.65 -6.20 16.18
C GLY A 86 -6.16 -6.27 16.47
N THR A 87 -5.58 -7.43 16.19
CA THR A 87 -4.15 -7.71 16.26
C THR A 87 -3.73 -8.40 14.99
N VAL A 88 -2.80 -7.80 14.26
CA VAL A 88 -2.21 -8.37 13.06
C VAL A 88 -1.00 -9.23 13.44
N LYS A 89 -0.78 -10.32 12.70
CA LYS A 89 0.38 -11.20 12.85
C LYS A 89 1.04 -11.50 11.50
N THR A 90 2.34 -11.78 11.53
CA THR A 90 3.03 -12.37 10.37
C THR A 90 2.41 -13.73 10.02
N GLY A 91 2.38 -14.07 8.73
CA GLY A 91 1.73 -15.28 8.21
C GLY A 91 0.21 -15.20 8.07
N ALA A 92 -0.44 -14.11 8.51
CA ALA A 92 -1.89 -13.96 8.37
C ALA A 92 -2.30 -13.79 6.90
N ALA A 93 -3.38 -14.48 6.51
CA ALA A 93 -4.07 -14.22 5.26
C ALA A 93 -4.84 -12.90 5.34
N VAL A 94 -4.79 -12.13 4.25
CA VAL A 94 -5.38 -10.78 4.18
C VAL A 94 -6.03 -10.53 2.82
N GLU A 95 -7.05 -9.69 2.84
CA GLU A 95 -7.57 -8.98 1.67
C GLU A 95 -6.98 -7.57 1.66
N LEU A 96 -6.49 -7.16 0.49
CA LEU A 96 -5.97 -5.83 0.19
C LEU A 96 -6.96 -5.13 -0.71
N LYS A 97 -7.40 -3.91 -0.35
CA LYS A 97 -8.34 -3.11 -1.14
C LYS A 97 -7.88 -1.67 -1.25
N VAL A 98 -7.65 -1.21 -2.47
CA VAL A 98 -7.24 0.16 -2.76
C VAL A 98 -8.43 1.12 -2.67
N ASP A 99 -8.18 2.34 -2.20
CA ASP A 99 -9.11 3.46 -2.30
C ASP A 99 -9.17 3.98 -3.74
N HIS A 100 -10.16 3.48 -4.49
CA HIS A 100 -10.42 3.85 -5.88
C HIS A 100 -10.54 5.36 -6.09
N ALA A 101 -11.24 6.07 -5.19
CA ALA A 101 -11.51 7.49 -5.35
C ALA A 101 -10.24 8.33 -5.21
N ARG A 102 -9.32 7.92 -4.34
CA ARG A 102 -8.01 8.56 -4.25
C ARG A 102 -7.12 8.20 -5.44
N ARG A 103 -7.05 6.92 -5.83
CA ARG A 103 -6.25 6.47 -6.97
C ARG A 103 -6.63 7.19 -8.26
N SER A 104 -7.92 7.36 -8.53
CA SER A 104 -8.40 8.08 -9.72
C SER A 104 -7.98 9.56 -9.73
N ARG A 105 -7.94 10.23 -8.57
CA ARG A 105 -7.43 11.61 -8.45
C ARG A 105 -5.91 11.71 -8.70
N LEU A 106 -5.13 10.76 -8.17
CA LEU A 106 -3.69 10.69 -8.41
C LEU A 106 -3.38 10.48 -9.90
N ARG A 107 -4.09 9.56 -10.56
CA ARG A 107 -3.96 9.34 -12.02
C ARG A 107 -4.31 10.59 -12.83
N ALA A 108 -5.40 11.29 -12.51
CA ALA A 108 -5.82 12.49 -13.22
C ALA A 108 -4.77 13.62 -13.13
N ASN A 109 -4.19 13.83 -11.95
CA ASN A 109 -3.14 14.82 -11.75
C ASN A 109 -1.87 14.49 -12.54
N HIS A 110 -1.50 13.21 -12.61
CA HIS A 110 -0.34 12.78 -13.38
C HIS A 110 -0.51 13.03 -14.88
N SER A 111 -1.69 12.71 -15.43
CA SER A 111 -2.03 13.02 -16.83
C SER A 111 -1.99 14.52 -17.11
N ALA A 112 -2.47 15.35 -16.19
CA ALA A 112 -2.44 16.80 -16.34
C ALA A 112 -1.01 17.36 -16.35
N THR A 113 -0.09 16.84 -15.52
CA THR A 113 1.32 17.26 -15.56
C THR A 113 1.99 16.89 -16.87
N HIS A 114 1.72 15.69 -17.40
CA HIS A 114 2.23 15.28 -18.71
C HIS A 114 1.71 16.17 -19.84
N LEU A 115 0.41 16.44 -19.88
CA LEU A 115 -0.19 17.32 -20.89
C LEU A 115 0.37 18.75 -20.86
N ILE A 116 0.63 19.31 -19.67
CA ILE A 116 1.25 20.64 -19.53
C ILE A 116 2.71 20.61 -20.01
N HIS A 117 3.49 19.60 -19.62
CA HIS A 117 4.89 19.47 -20.07
C HIS A 117 5.01 19.26 -21.58
N GLU A 118 4.04 18.59 -22.20
CA GLU A 118 3.98 18.39 -23.65
C GLU A 118 3.55 19.68 -24.37
N ALA A 119 2.57 20.42 -23.84
CA ALA A 119 2.12 21.70 -24.39
C ALA A 119 3.13 22.85 -24.25
N LEU A 120 4.13 22.74 -23.36
CA LEU A 120 5.23 23.71 -23.19
C LEU A 120 6.46 23.39 -24.06
N ARG A 121 6.45 22.29 -24.81
CA ARG A 121 7.53 21.89 -25.72
C ARG A 121 7.26 22.22 -27.19
N GLU A 122 6.12 22.84 -27.50
CA GLU A 122 5.85 23.57 -28.75
C GLU A 122 6.00 25.08 -28.54
#